data_AF-A0A2G9U3Y2-F1
#
_entry.id   AF-A0A2G9U3Y2-F1
#
_cell.length_a   1.000
_cell.length_b   1.000
_cell.length_c   1.000
_cell.angle_alpha   90.00
_cell.angle_beta   90.00
_cell.angle_gamma   90.00
#
_symmetry.space_group_name_H-M   'P 1'
#
loop_
_entity.id
_entity.type
_entity.pdbx_description
1 polymer ?
#
loop_
_entity_poly.entity_id
_entity_poly.type
_entity_poly.pdbx_seq_one_letter_code
_entity_poly.pdbx_strand_id
1 'polypeptide(L)' 'MSPPSSKEDVSAESDKDDQSDKNFPHTLDIRDPKQKALYKLYRPEIITPKLRGVELLSMPWYNK' A
#
# COMPACT_ATOMS: atom_id res chain seq x y z
N MET A 1 6.29 -43.57 21.48
CA MET A 1 6.93 -42.53 20.64
C MET A 1 6.37 -41.19 21.11
N SER A 2 7.24 -40.25 21.48
CA SER A 2 6.87 -38.91 21.95
C SER A 2 7.04 -37.88 20.81
N PRO A 3 6.23 -36.80 20.75
CA PRO A 3 6.36 -35.79 19.71
C PRO A 3 7.54 -34.84 20.00
N PRO A 4 8.30 -34.39 18.98
CA PRO A 4 9.32 -33.38 19.18
C PRO A 4 8.67 -32.00 19.41
N SER A 5 9.00 -31.42 20.56
CA SER A 5 8.79 -30.02 20.90
C SER A 5 9.99 -29.23 20.41
N SER A 6 9.80 -28.30 19.48
CA SER A 6 10.72 -27.19 19.25
C SER A 6 9.89 -25.97 18.86
N LYS A 7 9.84 -25.02 19.79
CA LYS A 7 9.42 -23.65 19.56
C LYS A 7 10.43 -23.05 18.59
N GLU A 8 10.01 -22.75 17.38
CA GLU A 8 10.84 -22.03 16.43
C GLU A 8 10.64 -20.54 16.71
N ASP A 9 11.72 -19.94 17.21
CA ASP A 9 11.80 -18.55 17.58
C ASP A 9 11.54 -17.65 16.39
N VAL A 10 10.79 -16.59 16.70
CA VAL A 10 10.53 -15.40 15.89
C VAL A 10 11.84 -14.91 15.27
N SER A 11 12.00 -15.14 13.97
CA SER A 11 12.93 -14.34 13.17
C SER A 11 12.25 -13.00 12.93
N ALA A 12 12.59 -12.03 13.78
CA ALA A 12 12.32 -10.62 13.50
C ALA A 12 13.10 -10.26 12.23
N GLU A 13 12.41 -10.27 11.09
CA GLU A 13 12.92 -9.71 9.84
C GLU A 13 13.14 -8.21 10.09
N SER A 14 14.42 -7.86 10.16
CA SER A 14 14.90 -6.49 10.26
C SER A 14 14.50 -5.72 8.99
N ASP A 15 13.54 -4.81 9.11
CA ASP A 15 13.19 -3.78 8.13
C ASP A 15 14.41 -2.89 7.87
N LYS A 16 15.16 -3.21 6.82
CA LYS A 16 16.32 -2.42 6.39
C LYS A 16 15.88 -1.21 5.58
N ASP A 17 16.18 -0.04 6.15
CA ASP A 17 16.62 1.21 5.53
C ASP A 17 16.12 1.51 4.10
N ASP A 18 14.96 2.16 3.99
CA ASP A 18 14.62 2.94 2.80
C ASP A 18 15.15 4.37 2.99
N GLN A 19 16.21 4.72 2.25
CA GLN A 19 16.77 6.07 2.21
C GLN A 19 15.77 6.97 1.47
N SER A 20 15.04 7.78 2.22
CA SER A 20 14.11 8.76 1.66
C SER A 20 14.89 9.79 0.82
N ASP A 21 14.66 9.75 -0.49
CA ASP A 21 15.00 10.84 -1.40
C ASP A 21 14.31 12.14 -0.93
N LYS A 22 15.08 12.99 -0.24
CA LYS A 22 14.59 14.18 0.48
C LYS A 22 14.12 15.35 -0.41
N ASN A 23 13.67 15.12 -1.64
CA ASN A 23 13.28 16.19 -2.57
C ASN A 23 11.86 16.04 -3.15
N PHE A 24 10.94 15.39 -2.42
CA PHE A 24 9.50 15.47 -2.69
C PHE A 24 8.75 15.93 -1.42
N PRO A 25 8.09 17.11 -1.42
CA PRO A 25 7.40 17.62 -0.22
C PRO A 25 6.14 16.82 0.20
N HIS A 26 5.84 15.70 -0.46
CA HIS A 26 4.60 14.93 -0.27
C HIS A 26 4.78 13.42 -0.12
N THR A 27 6.00 12.92 0.09
CA THR A 27 6.18 11.52 0.49
C THR A 27 5.77 11.37 1.95
N LEU A 28 4.52 10.95 2.18
CA LEU A 28 4.00 10.64 3.51
C LEU A 28 4.92 9.62 4.19
N ASP A 29 5.31 9.88 5.43
CA ASP A 29 6.11 8.91 6.19
C ASP A 29 5.19 7.76 6.67
N ILE A 30 5.20 6.67 5.90
CA ILE A 30 4.35 5.49 6.15
C ILE A 30 4.83 4.70 7.39
N ARG A 31 5.98 5.06 7.98
CA ARG A 31 6.52 4.41 9.19
C ARG A 31 5.77 4.81 10.45
N ASP A 32 5.25 6.04 10.53
CA ASP A 32 4.38 6.44 11.64
C ASP A 32 2.99 5.79 11.47
N PRO A 33 2.56 4.90 12.37
CA PRO A 33 1.27 4.23 12.27
C PRO A 33 0.09 5.22 12.29
N LYS A 34 0.23 6.38 12.94
CA LYS A 34 -0.81 7.41 12.98
C LYS A 34 -0.94 8.10 11.62
N GLN A 35 0.18 8.49 11.01
CA GLN A 35 0.16 9.08 9.66
C GLN A 35 -0.32 8.08 8.61
N LYS A 36 0.08 6.81 8.72
CA LYS A 36 -0.41 5.74 7.85
C LYS A 36 -1.93 5.56 7.97
N ALA A 37 -2.46 5.52 9.18
CA ALA A 37 -3.90 5.40 9.41
C ALA A 37 -4.66 6.61 8.84
N LEU A 38 -4.14 7.82 9.07
CA LEU A 38 -4.73 9.05 8.56
C LEU A 38 -4.75 9.08 7.03
N TYR A 39 -3.65 8.70 6.38
CA TYR A 39 -3.57 8.61 4.93
C TYR A 39 -4.57 7.61 4.37
N LYS A 40 -4.66 6.41 4.96
CA LYS A 40 -5.63 5.39 4.53
C LYS A 40 -7.07 5.85 4.71
N LEU A 41 -7.36 6.66 5.72
CA LEU A 41 -8.71 7.18 5.98
C LEU A 41 -9.17 8.19 4.93
N TYR A 42 -8.28 9.04 4.44
CA TYR A 42 -8.64 10.17 3.58
C TYR A 42 -8.19 10.02 2.12
N ARG A 43 -7.35 9.04 1.78
CA ARG A 43 -6.95 8.84 0.38
C ARG A 43 -8.18 8.47 -0.47
N PRO A 44 -8.27 8.97 -1.71
CA PRO A 44 -9.29 8.51 -2.63
C PRO A 44 -9.05 7.04 -2.97
N GLU A 45 -10.11 6.24 -2.90
CA GLU A 45 -10.06 4.84 -3.31
C GLU A 45 -10.29 4.71 -4.82
N ILE A 46 -9.72 3.66 -5.40
CA ILE A 46 -9.83 3.40 -6.84
C ILE A 46 -11.24 2.90 -7.16
N ILE A 47 -11.89 3.53 -8.13
CA ILE A 47 -13.21 3.12 -8.64
C ILE A 47 -13.02 2.51 -10.02
N THR A 48 -13.27 1.20 -10.14
CA THR A 48 -13.19 0.49 -11.42
C THR A 48 -14.46 0.73 -12.24
N PRO A 49 -14.38 1.29 -13.46
CA PRO A 49 -15.55 1.46 -14.32
C PRO A 49 -16.06 0.10 -14.81
N LYS A 50 -17.39 -0.02 -14.95
CA LYS A 50 -18.04 -1.21 -15.53
C LYS A 50 -18.03 -1.22 -17.06
N LEU A 51 -17.94 -0.03 -17.67
CA LEU A 51 -18.00 0.19 -19.11
C LEU A 51 -16.76 -0.40 -19.81
N ARG A 52 -16.93 -0.81 -21.07
CA ARG A 52 -15.84 -1.35 -21.92
C ARG A 52 -15.99 -0.88 -23.37
N GLY A 53 -14.94 -1.08 -24.16
CA GLY A 53 -14.95 -0.77 -25.59
C GLY A 53 -15.24 0.70 -25.86
N VAL A 54 -16.06 0.97 -26.89
CA VAL A 54 -16.38 2.34 -27.34
C VAL A 54 -17.10 3.15 -26.25
N GLU A 55 -17.90 2.51 -25.40
CA GLU A 55 -18.62 3.17 -24.30
C GLU A 55 -17.67 3.68 -23.19
N LEU A 56 -16.52 3.03 -22.99
CA LEU A 56 -15.48 3.55 -22.09
C LEU A 56 -14.79 4.75 -22.72
N LEU A 57 -14.50 4.68 -24.02
CA LEU A 57 -13.76 5.72 -24.76
C LEU A 57 -14.58 6.99 -24.99
N SER A 58 -15.92 6.89 -25.00
CA SER A 58 -16.81 8.05 -25.11
C SER A 58 -16.78 8.94 -23.86
N MET A 59 -16.32 8.41 -22.73
CA MET A 59 -16.28 9.11 -21.44
C MET A 59 -14.95 9.85 -21.24
N PRO A 60 -14.92 11.20 -21.24
CA PRO A 60 -13.67 11.97 -21.23
C PRO A 60 -12.78 11.75 -20.00
N TRP A 61 -13.39 11.44 -18.85
CA TRP A 61 -12.68 11.17 -17.59
C TRP A 61 -12.03 9.77 -17.52
N TYR A 62 -12.46 8.83 -18.37
CA TYR A 62 -11.89 7.49 -18.45
C TYR A 62 -10.98 7.30 -19.66
N ASN A 63 -11.14 8.14 -20.69
CA ASN A 63 -10.29 8.17 -21.86
C ASN A 63 -8.93 8.82 -21.53
N LYS A 64 -7.83 8.22 -21.99
CA LYS A 64 -6.45 8.66 -21.70
C LYS A 64 -5.64 8.78 -22.98
#